data_AF-A0A7S2FCZ8-F1
#
_entry.id   AF-A0A7S2FCZ8-F1
#
_cell.length_a   1.000
_cell.length_b   1.000
_cell.length_c   1.000
_cell.angle_alpha   90.00
_cell.angle_beta   90.00
_cell.angle_gamma   90.00
#
_symmetry.space_group_name_H-M   'P 1'
#
loop_
_entity.id
_entity.type
_entity.pdbx_description
1 polymer ?
#
loop_
_entity_poly.entity_id
_entity_poly.type
_entity_poly.pdbx_seq_one_letter_code
_entity_poly.pdbx_strand_id
1 'polypeptide(L)'
;LLKKTPTASSQELAKKRTADAKTPSAEPAPKRAKEAAATGPSEVYRKALVAFLEKDGGKSHMAALAGHVKRPGGVPKLKPFAIAHPETFKIAGDIIELV
;
A
#
# COMPACT_ATOMS: atom_id res chain seq x y z
N LEU A 1 32.09 49.39 28.73
CA LEU A 1 32.22 50.52 27.78
C LEU A 1 32.58 49.91 26.42
N LEU A 2 31.68 49.98 25.43
CA LEU A 2 31.74 50.93 24.30
C LEU A 2 32.93 50.64 23.35
N LYS A 3 32.85 50.55 22.02
CA LYS A 3 31.86 50.85 20.96
C LYS A 3 32.57 50.46 19.64
N LYS A 4 31.89 49.84 18.65
CA LYS A 4 31.51 50.41 17.32
C LYS A 4 32.71 50.72 16.40
N THR A 5 32.82 50.35 15.12
CA THR A 5 31.92 50.38 13.91
C THR A 5 32.82 50.05 12.68
N PRO A 6 32.42 50.15 11.38
CA PRO A 6 31.12 50.10 10.66
C PRO A 6 31.12 49.02 9.52
N THR A 7 30.01 48.42 9.06
CA THR A 7 28.97 48.88 8.09
C THR A 7 29.46 49.23 6.67
N ALA A 8 29.05 48.43 5.67
CA ALA A 8 28.39 48.85 4.40
C ALA A 8 28.14 47.59 3.54
N SER A 9 26.88 47.19 3.26
CA SER A 9 26.10 47.56 2.06
C SER A 9 26.77 47.13 0.76
N SER A 10 26.18 46.27 -0.08
CA SER A 10 24.89 46.44 -0.75
C SER A 10 24.45 45.09 -1.33
N GLN A 11 23.18 44.69 -1.18
CA GLN A 11 22.08 44.84 -2.16
C GLN A 11 22.35 44.09 -3.48
N GLU A 12 21.42 43.44 -4.18
CA GLU A 12 19.98 43.16 -4.07
C GLU A 12 19.64 42.44 -5.41
N LEU A 13 18.39 42.00 -5.57
CA LEU A 13 17.70 41.45 -6.74
C LEU A 13 17.78 39.92 -6.89
N ALA A 14 16.85 39.13 -6.34
CA ALA A 14 15.38 39.14 -6.49
C ALA A 14 14.87 38.86 -7.91
N LYS A 15 14.23 37.68 -8.06
CA LYS A 15 12.98 37.43 -8.80
C LYS A 15 12.52 36.02 -8.41
N LYS A 16 11.65 35.88 -7.41
CA LYS A 16 10.18 35.87 -7.52
C LYS A 16 9.65 35.05 -8.70
N ARG A 17 8.97 33.95 -8.38
CA ARG A 17 7.59 33.63 -8.78
C ARG A 17 7.10 32.48 -7.88
N THR A 18 6.21 32.75 -6.90
CA THR A 18 4.74 32.51 -6.95
C THR A 18 4.40 31.12 -7.47
N ALA A 19 3.52 30.33 -6.89
CA ALA A 19 2.60 30.36 -5.75
C ALA A 19 2.27 28.86 -5.53
N ASP A 20 1.84 28.38 -4.38
CA ASP A 20 0.43 28.22 -4.00
C ASP A 20 0.49 27.38 -2.70
N ALA A 21 0.19 27.92 -1.52
CA ALA A 21 -1.11 27.82 -0.85
C ALA A 21 -1.66 26.38 -0.67
N LYS A 22 -2.04 26.06 0.59
CA LYS A 22 -3.07 25.05 0.99
C LYS A 22 -2.74 23.57 0.66
N THR A 23 -2.60 22.62 1.59
CA THR A 23 -3.52 22.20 2.68
C THR A 23 -2.86 21.00 3.40
N PRO A 24 -2.98 20.82 4.73
CA PRO A 24 -2.59 19.57 5.38
C PRO A 24 -3.79 18.60 5.41
N SER A 25 -3.75 17.52 4.64
CA SER A 25 -4.51 16.27 4.85
C SER A 25 -4.48 15.44 3.58
N ALA A 26 -3.95 14.23 3.68
CA ALA A 26 -4.57 13.04 3.12
C ALA A 26 -3.71 11.84 3.50
N GLU A 27 -4.13 11.19 4.59
CA GLU A 27 -4.10 9.74 4.70
C GLU A 27 -4.36 9.11 3.31
N PRO A 28 -3.46 8.27 2.76
CA PRO A 28 -3.79 7.53 1.56
C PRO A 28 -4.71 6.37 1.96
N ALA A 29 -5.99 6.67 2.16
CA ALA A 29 -7.04 5.68 2.06
C ALA A 29 -6.95 5.01 0.67
N PRO A 30 -7.08 3.68 0.60
CA PRO A 30 -6.55 2.88 -0.48
C PRO A 30 -7.26 3.24 -1.78
N LYS A 31 -6.48 3.53 -2.82
CA LYS A 31 -6.98 3.55 -4.19
C LYS A 31 -7.70 2.22 -4.40
N ARG A 32 -9.02 2.31 -4.48
CA ARG A 32 -9.94 1.24 -4.87
C ARG A 32 -9.51 0.86 -6.29
N ALA A 33 -8.59 -0.11 -6.40
CA ALA A 33 -8.15 -0.66 -7.66
C ALA A 33 -9.33 -1.42 -8.25
N LYS A 34 -10.17 -0.66 -8.96
CA LYS A 34 -11.13 -1.19 -9.91
C LYS A 34 -10.34 -1.50 -11.18
N GLU A 35 -9.51 -2.53 -11.13
CA GLU A 35 -8.87 -3.13 -12.32
C GLU A 35 -9.49 -4.52 -12.44
N ALA A 36 -10.56 -4.59 -13.23
CA ALA A 36 -10.50 -5.13 -14.58
C ALA A 36 -10.28 -6.65 -14.53
N ALA A 37 -11.37 -7.38 -14.77
CA ALA A 37 -11.34 -8.79 -15.10
C ALA A 37 -10.44 -8.98 -16.33
N ALA A 38 -9.19 -9.35 -16.08
CA ALA A 38 -8.21 -9.77 -17.06
C ALA A 38 -7.33 -10.79 -16.37
N THR A 39 -6.97 -11.85 -17.09
CA THR A 39 -6.18 -13.01 -16.66
C THR A 39 -4.79 -12.60 -16.14
N GLY A 40 -4.78 -11.94 -14.99
CA GLY A 40 -3.64 -11.23 -14.43
C GLY A 40 -3.03 -11.99 -13.26
N PRO A 41 -1.82 -11.58 -12.81
CA PRO A 41 -1.12 -12.22 -11.71
C PRO A 41 -1.98 -12.34 -10.44
N SER A 42 -2.92 -11.42 -10.23
CA SER A 42 -3.88 -11.43 -9.12
C SER A 42 -4.82 -12.63 -9.14
N GLU A 43 -5.35 -13.03 -10.30
CA GLU A 43 -6.29 -14.15 -10.39
C GLU A 43 -5.58 -15.50 -10.28
N VAL A 44 -4.38 -15.60 -10.87
CA VAL A 44 -3.51 -16.77 -10.68
C VAL A 44 -3.15 -16.92 -9.20
N TYR A 45 -2.82 -15.81 -8.52
CA TYR A 45 -2.57 -15.81 -7.09
C TYR A 45 -3.80 -16.22 -6.29
N ARG A 46 -4.98 -15.69 -6.59
CA ARG A 46 -6.25 -16.09 -5.96
C ARG A 46 -6.49 -17.59 -6.11
N LYS A 47 -6.40 -18.14 -7.32
CA LYS A 47 -6.58 -19.58 -7.57
C LYS A 47 -5.57 -20.42 -6.79
N ALA A 48 -4.31 -19.99 -6.72
CA ALA A 48 -3.29 -20.70 -5.95
C ALA A 48 -3.56 -20.66 -4.44
N LEU A 49 -4.05 -19.53 -3.91
CA LEU A 49 -4.49 -19.43 -2.52
C LEU A 49 -5.69 -20.33 -2.22
N VAL A 50 -6.71 -20.32 -3.09
CA VAL A 50 -7.89 -21.19 -2.96
C VAL A 50 -7.47 -22.65 -2.99
N ALA A 51 -6.68 -23.08 -3.99
CA ALA A 51 -6.23 -24.46 -4.12
C ALA A 51 -5.43 -24.93 -2.90
N PHE A 52 -4.61 -24.05 -2.31
CA PHE A 52 -3.90 -24.36 -1.07
C PHE A 52 -4.87 -24.49 0.11
N LEU A 53 -5.79 -23.54 0.27
CA LEU A 53 -6.78 -23.56 1.35
C LEU A 53 -7.71 -24.76 1.26
N GLU A 54 -8.19 -25.13 0.08
CA GLU A 54 -8.98 -26.35 -0.13
C GLU A 54 -8.21 -27.61 0.28
N LYS A 55 -6.91 -27.66 -0.01
CA LYS A 55 -6.03 -28.76 0.41
C LYS A 55 -5.79 -28.79 1.93
N ASP A 56 -5.74 -27.64 2.58
CA ASP A 56 -5.47 -27.51 4.03
C ASP A 56 -6.73 -27.64 4.90
N GLY A 57 -7.91 -27.86 4.30
CA GLY A 57 -9.19 -28.03 5.01
C GLY A 57 -10.00 -26.74 5.15
N GLY A 58 -9.82 -25.80 4.22
CA GLY A 58 -10.59 -24.56 4.11
C GLY A 58 -10.02 -23.39 4.93
N LYS A 59 -8.95 -23.60 5.70
CA LYS A 59 -8.31 -22.55 6.50
C LYS A 59 -6.83 -22.80 6.67
N SER A 60 -6.04 -21.73 6.72
CA SER A 60 -4.61 -21.84 6.99
C SER A 60 -4.02 -20.57 7.57
N HIS A 61 -2.84 -20.69 8.16
CA HIS A 61 -2.07 -19.54 8.63
C HIS A 61 -1.54 -18.71 7.45
N MET A 62 -1.59 -17.39 7.58
CA MET A 62 -1.03 -16.48 6.58
C MET A 62 0.47 -16.75 6.34
N ALA A 63 1.21 -17.12 7.38
CA ALA A 63 2.62 -17.48 7.27
C ALA A 63 2.84 -18.76 6.45
N ALA A 64 2.01 -19.80 6.64
CA ALA A 64 2.08 -21.04 5.88
C ALA A 64 1.77 -20.78 4.39
N LEU A 65 0.74 -19.98 4.12
CA LEU A 65 0.40 -19.54 2.76
C LEU A 65 1.49 -18.69 2.11
N ALA A 66 2.14 -17.79 2.84
CA ALA A 66 3.24 -17.00 2.30
C ALA A 66 4.46 -17.86 1.95
N GLY A 67 4.68 -18.97 2.67
CA GLY A 67 5.73 -19.94 2.38
C GLY A 67 5.42 -20.85 1.19
N HIS A 68 4.14 -21.18 0.95
CA HIS A 68 3.74 -22.13 -0.09
C HIS A 68 3.27 -21.45 -1.38
N VAL A 69 2.54 -20.34 -1.27
CA VAL A 69 1.97 -19.60 -2.40
C VAL A 69 2.81 -18.37 -2.67
N LYS A 70 3.62 -18.45 -3.73
CA LYS A 70 4.47 -17.34 -4.15
C LYS A 70 3.61 -16.19 -4.68
N ARG A 71 3.71 -15.04 -4.00
CA ARG A 71 3.03 -13.81 -4.43
C ARG A 71 3.68 -13.26 -5.71
N PRO A 72 2.93 -13.05 -6.80
CA PRO A 72 3.46 -12.44 -8.00
C PRO A 72 3.68 -10.93 -7.84
N GLY A 73 4.59 -10.37 -8.63
CA GLY A 73 4.88 -8.93 -8.64
C GLY A 73 3.65 -8.11 -9.04
N GLY A 74 3.45 -6.95 -8.40
CA GLY A 74 2.28 -6.10 -8.62
C GLY A 74 1.03 -6.48 -7.81
N VAL A 75 1.03 -7.63 -7.13
CA VAL A 75 -0.08 -8.04 -6.26
C VAL A 75 0.15 -7.55 -4.82
N PRO A 76 -0.87 -6.97 -4.15
CA PRO A 76 -0.78 -6.58 -2.75
C PRO A 76 -0.47 -7.78 -1.83
N LYS A 77 -0.03 -7.51 -0.60
CA LYS A 77 0.23 -8.57 0.40
C LYS A 77 -1.03 -9.42 0.64
N LEU A 78 -0.86 -10.64 1.14
CA LEU A 78 -1.96 -11.59 1.38
C LEU A 78 -3.14 -10.97 2.17
N LYS A 79 -2.83 -10.25 3.24
CA LYS A 79 -3.84 -9.61 4.10
C LYS A 79 -4.69 -8.56 3.34
N PRO A 80 -4.12 -7.51 2.73
CA PRO A 80 -4.91 -6.57 1.93
C PRO A 80 -5.56 -7.22 0.70
N PHE A 81 -4.97 -8.27 0.12
CA PHE A 81 -5.58 -9.02 -0.99
C PHE A 81 -6.85 -9.76 -0.54
N ALA A 82 -6.78 -10.50 0.56
CA ALA A 82 -7.94 -11.21 1.12
C ALA A 82 -9.03 -10.25 1.60
N ILE A 83 -8.67 -9.08 2.18
CA ILE A 83 -9.63 -8.02 2.53
C ILE A 83 -10.34 -7.48 1.28
N ALA A 84 -9.66 -7.42 0.13
CA ALA A 84 -10.26 -6.99 -1.13
C ALA A 84 -11.17 -8.06 -1.76
N HIS A 85 -11.10 -9.32 -1.30
CA HIS A 85 -11.90 -10.45 -1.77
C HIS A 85 -12.66 -11.12 -0.62
N PRO A 86 -13.54 -10.38 0.11
CA PRO A 86 -14.24 -10.89 1.28
C PRO A 86 -15.29 -11.96 0.95
N GLU A 87 -15.68 -12.07 -0.32
CA GLU A 87 -16.57 -13.12 -0.85
C GLU A 87 -15.88 -14.49 -0.97
N THR A 88 -14.55 -14.52 -0.94
CA THR A 88 -13.74 -15.76 -1.09
C THR A 88 -12.93 -16.06 0.15
N PHE A 89 -12.41 -15.02 0.80
CA PHE A 89 -11.51 -15.16 1.93
C PHE A 89 -12.04 -14.42 3.13
N LYS A 90 -12.03 -15.09 4.28
CA LYS A 90 -12.27 -14.51 5.59
C LYS A 90 -10.97 -14.51 6.38
N ILE A 91 -10.65 -13.38 7.01
CA ILE A 91 -9.43 -13.26 7.83
C ILE A 91 -9.85 -13.22 9.30
N ALA A 92 -9.35 -14.17 10.07
CA ALA A 92 -9.52 -14.26 11.51
C ALA A 92 -8.13 -14.13 12.18
N GLY A 93 -7.71 -12.89 12.45
CA GLY A 93 -6.40 -12.61 13.04
C GLY A 93 -5.23 -12.89 12.08
N ASP A 94 -4.59 -14.04 12.27
CA ASP A 94 -3.49 -14.59 11.46
C ASP A 94 -3.93 -15.76 10.56
N ILE A 95 -5.16 -16.24 10.73
CA ILE A 95 -5.76 -17.28 9.89
C ILE A 95 -6.49 -16.62 8.72
N ILE A 96 -6.39 -17.24 7.55
CA ILE A 96 -7.25 -16.97 6.40
C ILE A 96 -8.04 -18.25 6.11
N GLU A 97 -9.34 -18.08 5.94
CA GLU A 97 -10.32 -19.14 5.72
C GLU A 97 -11.02 -18.88 4.38
N LEU A 98 -11.43 -19.95 3.70
CA LEU A 98 -12.38 -19.87 2.60
C LEU A 98 -13.78 -19.61 3.17
N VAL A 99 -14.53 -18.73 2.51
CA VAL A 99 -15.92 -18.41 2.83
C VAL A 99 -16.86 -19.44 2.23
#